data_AF-A0A1V5LNV1-F1
#
_entry.id   AF-A0A1V5LNV1-F1
#
_cell.length_a   1.000
_cell.length_b   1.000
_cell.length_c   1.000
_cell.angle_alpha   90.00
_cell.angle_beta   90.00
_cell.angle_gamma   90.00
#
_symmetry.space_group_name_H-M   'P 1'
#
loop_
_entity.id
_entity.type
_entity.pdbx_description
1 polymer ?
#
loop_
_entity_poly.entity_id
_entity_poly.type
_entity_poly.pdbx_seq_one_letter_code
_entity_poly.pdbx_strand_id
1 'polypeptide(L)'
;MLGLADVAFVPGESQRFGRIAWLEEGPMPVDWEQAVEAPFSEDDLERNPEENGAFAKLAAPASRPESYPAWAKSFADAIYRTSKLELYTSTSLKLTSQPGESERDFRIRISQLAREKRDDAIDQLRKRYATKSATLQDRKMRAEQKVAKEKNDYHSQTMSTAVSVGATILGAFFGRKKLSATTLNKAGTVIRKGMRTTQERSDIQNAEESLEVINQRLADLEQELNQEIARIEEQTDPMQQPLEVVAMRPKKGDINVRLTALIWLPYWQTNDGKREPSYL
;
A
#
# COMPACT_ATOMS: atom_id res chain seq x y z
N MET A 1 4.11 1.20 49.83
CA MET A 1 2.91 1.92 49.39
C MET A 1 2.54 1.47 48.00
N LEU A 2 1.29 1.01 47.82
CA LEU A 2 0.72 0.65 46.53
C LEU A 2 -0.12 1.81 46.00
N GLY A 3 0.08 2.16 44.74
CA GLY A 3 -0.80 3.06 43.98
C GLY A 3 -1.33 2.33 42.75
N LEU A 4 -2.66 2.32 42.58
CA LEU A 4 -3.33 1.82 41.38
C LEU A 4 -4.15 2.95 40.75
N ALA A 5 -3.99 3.15 39.44
CA ALA A 5 -4.72 4.15 38.69
C ALA A 5 -5.11 3.65 37.29
N ASP A 6 -6.19 4.19 36.75
CA ASP A 6 -6.52 4.11 35.34
C ASP A 6 -6.15 5.44 34.68
N VAL A 7 -5.43 5.38 33.54
CA VAL A 7 -4.92 6.56 32.84
C VAL A 7 -5.37 6.54 31.40
N ALA A 8 -6.12 7.56 30.99
CA ALA A 8 -6.51 7.75 29.59
C ALA A 8 -5.50 8.64 28.85
N PHE A 9 -4.85 8.11 27.82
CA PHE A 9 -4.00 8.91 26.93
C PHE A 9 -4.76 9.36 25.68
N VAL A 10 -5.81 8.63 25.31
CA VAL A 10 -6.69 8.89 24.19
C VAL A 10 -8.15 8.70 24.63
N PRO A 11 -9.12 9.39 24.01
CA PRO A 11 -10.52 9.25 24.38
C PRO A 11 -11.02 7.80 24.23
N GLY A 12 -11.68 7.28 25.26
CA GLY A 12 -12.35 5.97 25.24
C GLY A 12 -11.46 4.77 25.59
N GLU A 13 -10.16 4.97 25.80
CA GLU A 13 -9.22 3.91 26.18
C GLU A 13 -8.43 4.31 27.42
N SER A 14 -8.30 3.41 28.39
CA SER A 14 -7.55 3.63 29.63
C SER A 14 -6.62 2.48 29.90
N GLN A 15 -5.39 2.81 30.31
CA GLN A 15 -4.37 1.85 30.71
C GLN A 15 -4.28 1.80 32.23
N ARG A 16 -4.09 0.60 32.79
CA ARG A 16 -3.91 0.40 34.22
C ARG A 16 -2.45 0.66 34.59
N PHE A 17 -2.24 1.47 35.63
CA PHE A 17 -0.94 1.77 36.21
C PHE A 17 -0.91 1.26 37.64
N GLY A 18 -0.03 0.31 37.91
CA GLY A 18 0.30 -0.15 39.25
C GLY A 18 1.71 0.25 39.63
N ARG A 19 1.91 0.86 40.79
CA ARG A 19 3.24 1.22 41.30
C ARG A 19 3.40 0.89 42.78
N ILE A 20 4.59 0.45 43.15
CA ILE A 20 5.00 0.16 44.51
C ILE A 20 6.15 1.09 44.87
N ALA A 21 5.90 2.00 45.80
CA ALA A 21 6.93 2.84 46.41
C ALA A 21 7.28 2.29 47.80
N TRP A 22 8.58 2.17 48.09
CA TRP A 22 9.05 1.85 49.44
C TRP A 22 8.73 3.01 50.38
N LEU A 23 8.34 2.66 51.62
CA LEU A 23 7.98 3.64 52.63
C LEU A 23 9.19 3.87 53.54
N GLU A 24 9.66 5.11 53.61
CA GLU A 24 10.86 5.49 54.37
C GLU A 24 10.53 6.37 55.58
N GLU A 25 11.42 6.36 56.57
CA GLU A 25 11.41 7.33 57.66
C GLU A 25 12.01 8.65 57.16
N GLY A 26 11.22 9.73 57.12
CA GLY A 26 11.75 11.02 56.66
C GLY A 26 10.71 12.03 56.18
N PRO A 27 11.18 13.16 55.62
CA PRO A 27 10.32 14.24 55.13
C PRO A 27 9.59 13.90 53.82
N MET A 28 10.08 12.92 53.06
CA MET A 28 9.43 12.38 51.87
C MET A 28 9.24 10.87 52.04
N PRO A 29 8.22 10.43 52.80
CA PRO A 29 8.03 9.01 53.12
C PRO A 29 7.72 8.11 51.92
N VAL A 30 7.25 8.70 50.82
CA VAL A 30 6.85 7.98 49.61
C VAL A 30 7.40 8.73 48.41
N ASP A 31 8.29 8.09 47.66
CA ASP A 31 8.78 8.57 46.38
C ASP A 31 8.21 7.72 45.24
N TRP A 32 7.24 8.29 44.52
CA TRP A 32 6.61 7.64 43.38
C TRP A 32 7.48 7.63 42.12
N GLU A 33 8.51 8.47 42.05
CA GLU A 33 9.42 8.51 40.89
C GLU A 33 10.45 7.37 40.96
N GLN A 34 10.75 6.88 42.17
CA GLN A 34 11.55 5.67 42.42
C GLN A 34 10.69 4.40 42.59
N ALA A 35 9.38 4.50 42.38
CA ALA A 35 8.49 3.36 42.51
C ALA A 35 8.71 2.33 41.39
N VAL A 36 8.59 1.06 41.74
CA VAL A 36 8.64 -0.04 40.77
C VAL A 36 7.23 -0.37 40.29
N GLU A 37 7.14 -1.04 39.14
CA GLU A 37 5.86 -1.52 38.62
C GLU A 37 5.24 -2.55 39.58
N ALA A 38 3.94 -2.38 39.88
CA ALA A 38 3.18 -3.39 40.58
C ALA A 38 2.74 -4.45 39.57
N PRO A 39 3.16 -5.71 39.74
CA PRO A 39 2.87 -6.76 38.77
C PRO A 39 1.57 -7.52 39.06
N PHE A 40 0.77 -7.00 39.98
CA PHE A 40 -0.49 -7.54 40.44
C PHE A 40 -1.55 -6.44 40.49
N SER A 41 -2.81 -6.84 40.59
CA SER A 41 -3.98 -5.99 40.61
C SER A 41 -4.59 -5.89 42.02
N GLU A 42 -5.69 -5.15 42.13
CA GLU A 42 -6.47 -5.07 43.38
C GLU A 42 -7.03 -6.43 43.80
N ASP A 43 -7.36 -7.29 42.83
CA ASP A 43 -8.00 -8.59 43.07
C ASP A 43 -7.03 -9.62 43.66
N ASP A 44 -5.72 -9.38 43.54
CA ASP A 44 -4.65 -10.22 44.08
C ASP A 44 -4.29 -9.86 45.54
N LEU A 45 -4.93 -8.83 46.10
CA LEU A 45 -4.64 -8.36 47.46
C LEU A 45 -5.39 -9.18 48.51
N GLU A 46 -4.63 -9.76 49.43
CA GLU A 46 -5.18 -10.50 50.56
C GLU A 46 -5.27 -9.64 51.83
N ARG A 47 -6.33 -9.84 52.60
CA ARG A 47 -6.54 -9.13 53.88
C ARG A 47 -5.86 -9.80 55.06
N ASN A 48 -5.60 -11.09 54.95
CA ASN A 48 -4.99 -11.90 55.99
C ASN A 48 -3.60 -12.34 55.52
N PRO A 49 -2.59 -12.35 56.39
CA PRO A 49 -1.28 -12.91 56.04
C PRO A 49 -1.35 -14.44 55.95
N GLU A 50 -0.36 -15.01 55.27
CA GLU A 50 -0.06 -16.45 55.29
C GLU A 50 0.21 -16.96 56.71
N GLU A 51 -0.07 -18.24 56.94
CA GLU A 51 0.14 -18.88 58.25
C GLU A 51 1.63 -18.82 58.64
N ASN A 52 1.94 -18.24 59.81
CA ASN A 52 3.30 -17.94 60.30
C ASN A 52 4.04 -16.77 59.60
N GLY A 53 3.33 -15.94 58.84
CA GLY A 53 3.90 -14.70 58.30
C GLY A 53 4.30 -13.68 59.38
N ALA A 54 5.47 -13.07 59.22
CA ALA A 54 5.91 -11.95 60.05
C ALA A 54 5.88 -10.64 59.25
N PHE A 55 5.52 -9.53 59.91
CA PHE A 55 5.43 -8.22 59.26
C PHE A 55 6.73 -7.43 59.42
N ALA A 56 7.12 -6.75 58.34
CA ALA A 56 8.12 -5.69 58.41
C ALA A 56 7.64 -4.56 59.33
N LYS A 57 8.58 -3.91 60.01
CA LYS A 57 8.30 -2.78 60.89
C LYS A 57 7.57 -1.67 60.12
N LEU A 58 6.47 -1.20 60.68
CA LEU A 58 5.71 -0.08 60.15
C LEU A 58 6.50 1.22 60.34
N ALA A 59 6.73 1.97 59.26
CA ALA A 59 7.32 3.31 59.37
C ALA A 59 6.31 4.29 59.97
N ALA A 60 6.78 5.21 60.80
CA ALA A 60 5.91 6.14 61.52
C ALA A 60 4.94 6.97 60.64
N PRO A 61 5.30 7.38 59.40
CA PRO A 61 4.37 8.10 58.53
C PRO A 61 3.12 7.30 58.13
N ALA A 62 3.19 5.96 58.06
CA ALA A 62 2.06 5.13 57.63
C ALA A 62 0.99 4.89 58.69
N SER A 63 1.24 5.25 59.95
CA SER A 63 0.21 5.21 61.00
C SER A 63 -0.70 6.44 60.99
N ARG A 64 -0.42 7.45 60.14
CA ARG A 64 -1.17 8.71 60.05
C ARG A 64 -2.17 8.68 58.90
N PRO A 65 -3.49 8.55 59.16
CA PRO A 65 -4.50 8.47 58.10
C PRO A 65 -4.50 9.68 57.16
N GLU A 66 -4.12 10.86 57.66
CA GLU A 66 -4.09 12.12 56.91
C GLU A 66 -3.02 12.12 55.81
N SER A 67 -2.03 11.22 55.87
CA SER A 67 -0.97 11.11 54.87
C SER A 67 -1.46 10.47 53.57
N TYR A 68 -2.45 9.57 53.64
CA TYR A 68 -2.87 8.76 52.49
C TYR A 68 -3.51 9.59 51.36
N PRO A 69 -4.41 10.57 51.63
CA PRO A 69 -4.89 11.47 50.59
C PRO A 69 -3.77 12.29 49.92
N ALA A 70 -2.76 12.70 50.69
CA ALA A 70 -1.60 13.41 50.15
C ALA A 70 -0.76 12.48 49.25
N TRP A 71 -0.57 11.23 49.65
CA TRP A 71 0.12 10.23 48.84
C TRP A 71 -0.63 9.89 47.56
N ALA A 72 -1.96 9.74 47.61
CA ALA A 72 -2.79 9.53 46.42
C ALA A 72 -2.68 10.69 45.43
N LYS A 73 -2.69 11.94 45.92
CA LYS A 73 -2.46 13.11 45.08
C LYS A 73 -1.06 13.13 44.47
N SER A 74 -0.02 12.84 45.27
CA SER A 74 1.35 12.79 44.78
C SER A 74 1.57 11.66 43.76
N PHE A 75 0.83 10.56 43.88
CA PHE A 75 0.85 9.46 42.92
C PHE A 75 0.26 9.89 41.57
N ALA A 76 -0.91 10.55 41.59
CA ALA A 76 -1.50 11.13 40.37
C ALA A 76 -0.56 12.15 39.72
N ASP A 77 0.08 13.01 40.51
CA ASP A 77 1.05 13.99 40.02
C ASP A 77 2.30 13.31 39.42
N ALA A 78 2.77 12.20 39.99
CA ALA A 78 3.90 11.43 39.45
C ALA A 78 3.54 10.74 38.12
N ILE A 79 2.35 10.14 38.02
CA ILE A 79 1.82 9.59 36.75
C ILE A 79 1.76 10.71 35.72
N TYR A 80 1.18 11.86 36.06
CA TYR A 80 1.06 12.99 35.14
C TYR A 80 2.42 13.46 34.57
N ARG A 81 3.48 13.45 35.40
CA ARG A 81 4.83 13.87 34.98
C ARG A 81 5.56 12.82 34.14
N THR A 82 5.42 11.55 34.49
CA THR A 82 6.29 10.48 33.97
C THR A 82 5.63 9.65 32.87
N SER A 83 4.30 9.56 32.86
CA SER A 83 3.60 8.71 31.91
C SER A 83 3.49 9.38 30.52
N LYS A 84 3.79 8.58 29.50
CA LYS A 84 3.62 8.93 28.09
C LYS A 84 3.19 7.69 27.33
N LEU A 85 2.31 7.88 26.36
CA LEU A 85 2.00 6.88 25.35
C LEU A 85 2.67 7.30 24.05
N GLU A 86 3.57 6.48 23.55
CA GLU A 86 4.20 6.70 22.25
C GLU A 86 3.37 6.03 21.16
N LEU A 87 3.00 6.82 20.16
CA LEU A 87 2.34 6.34 18.95
C LEU A 87 3.27 6.57 17.76
N TYR A 88 3.24 5.65 16.82
CA TYR A 88 4.00 5.74 15.58
C TYR A 88 3.10 6.28 14.47
N THR A 89 3.60 7.19 13.65
CA THR A 89 2.84 7.76 12.53
C THR A 89 3.63 7.61 11.23
N SER A 90 2.95 7.10 10.20
CA SER A 90 3.39 7.13 8.81
C SER A 90 2.75 8.31 8.11
N THR A 91 3.56 9.30 7.75
CA THR A 91 3.11 10.50 7.03
C THR A 91 2.68 10.19 5.59
N SER A 92 3.37 9.25 4.95
CA SER A 92 3.09 8.78 3.58
C SER A 92 1.71 8.16 3.46
N LEU A 93 1.33 7.29 4.40
CA LEU A 93 0.03 6.61 4.40
C LEU A 93 -1.04 7.31 5.24
N LYS A 94 -0.67 8.36 5.98
CA LYS A 94 -1.53 9.08 6.94
C LYS A 94 -2.17 8.12 7.96
N LEU A 95 -1.34 7.22 8.49
CA LEU A 95 -1.75 6.17 9.40
C LEU A 95 -1.00 6.33 10.73
N THR A 96 -1.69 6.09 11.83
CA THR A 96 -1.11 6.09 13.18
C THR A 96 -1.29 4.71 13.82
N SER A 97 -0.36 4.35 14.69
CA SER A 97 -0.41 3.11 15.45
C SER A 97 -1.55 3.13 16.46
N GLN A 98 -1.97 1.94 16.88
CA GLN A 98 -2.88 1.79 18.02
C GLN A 98 -2.11 2.00 19.33
N PRO A 99 -2.78 2.38 20.42
CA PRO A 99 -2.18 2.42 21.75
C PRO A 99 -1.55 1.07 22.13
N GLY A 100 -0.26 1.09 22.49
CA GLY A 100 0.47 -0.12 22.86
C GLY A 100 0.87 -1.04 21.69
N GLU A 101 0.54 -0.69 20.44
CA GLU A 101 1.02 -1.42 19.26
C GLU A 101 2.55 -1.30 19.18
N SER A 102 3.25 -2.43 19.02
CA SER A 102 4.70 -2.41 18.85
C SER A 102 5.06 -1.78 17.50
N GLU A 103 6.23 -1.14 17.41
CA GLU A 103 6.71 -0.58 16.13
C GLU A 103 6.73 -1.65 15.03
N ARG A 104 7.10 -2.89 15.39
CA ARG A 104 7.14 -4.03 14.47
C ARG A 104 5.76 -4.36 13.90
N ASP A 105 4.75 -4.47 14.76
CA ASP A 105 3.40 -4.82 14.32
C ASP A 105 2.81 -3.70 13.45
N PHE A 106 3.05 -2.44 13.85
CA PHE A 106 2.65 -1.29 13.07
C PHE A 106 3.32 -1.24 11.69
N ARG A 107 4.62 -1.55 11.62
CA ARG A 107 5.36 -1.67 10.36
C ARG A 107 4.74 -2.74 9.45
N ILE A 108 4.43 -3.92 9.99
CA ILE A 108 3.78 -5.00 9.22
C ILE A 108 2.46 -4.50 8.64
N ARG A 109 1.62 -3.86 9.44
CA ARG A 109 0.31 -3.31 9.03
C ARG A 109 0.44 -2.25 7.93
N ILE A 110 1.37 -1.31 8.08
CA ILE A 110 1.69 -0.31 7.04
C ILE A 110 2.11 -0.98 5.73
N SER A 111 2.94 -2.02 5.81
CA SER A 111 3.47 -2.68 4.62
C SER A 111 2.43 -3.41 3.81
N GLN A 112 1.48 -4.04 4.49
CA GLN A 112 0.35 -4.67 3.84
C GLN A 112 -0.50 -3.61 3.13
N LEU A 113 -0.86 -2.54 3.83
CA LEU A 113 -1.66 -1.45 3.25
C LEU A 113 -0.96 -0.78 2.06
N ALA A 114 0.36 -0.62 2.13
CA ALA A 114 1.15 -0.05 1.03
C ALA A 114 1.15 -0.97 -0.21
N ARG A 115 1.21 -2.29 -0.02
CA ARG A 115 1.08 -3.26 -1.11
C ARG A 115 -0.31 -3.22 -1.73
N GLU A 116 -1.36 -3.24 -0.91
CA GLU A 116 -2.75 -3.15 -1.38
C GLU A 116 -2.98 -1.87 -2.21
N LYS A 117 -2.52 -0.71 -1.73
CA LYS A 117 -2.60 0.55 -2.49
C LYS A 117 -1.81 0.53 -3.79
N ARG A 118 -0.67 -0.16 -3.81
CA ARG A 118 0.16 -0.31 -5.02
C ARG A 118 -0.57 -1.16 -6.06
N ASP A 119 -1.11 -2.30 -5.63
CA ASP A 119 -1.84 -3.22 -6.50
C ASP A 119 -3.09 -2.53 -7.07
N ASP A 120 -3.84 -1.81 -6.24
CA ASP A 120 -4.98 -1.00 -6.67
C ASP A 120 -4.58 0.06 -7.72
N ALA A 121 -3.44 0.73 -7.52
CA ALA A 121 -2.94 1.74 -8.45
C ALA A 121 -2.54 1.12 -9.79
N ILE A 122 -1.86 -0.03 -9.78
CA ILE A 122 -1.48 -0.78 -10.98
C ILE A 122 -2.73 -1.27 -11.72
N ASP A 123 -3.74 -1.78 -11.02
CA ASP A 123 -4.98 -2.24 -11.64
C ASP A 123 -5.80 -1.11 -12.24
N GLN A 124 -5.87 0.05 -11.58
CA GLN A 124 -6.50 1.24 -12.16
C GLN A 124 -5.74 1.72 -13.40
N LEU A 125 -4.41 1.69 -13.37
CA LEU A 125 -3.57 2.04 -14.49
C LEU A 125 -3.80 1.09 -15.68
N ARG A 126 -3.78 -0.23 -15.45
CA ARG A 126 -4.09 -1.26 -16.45
C ARG A 126 -5.48 -1.05 -17.07
N LYS A 127 -6.51 -0.76 -16.27
CA LYS A 127 -7.86 -0.46 -16.77
C LYS A 127 -7.87 0.75 -17.71
N ARG A 128 -7.20 1.85 -17.33
CA ARG A 128 -7.10 3.06 -18.17
C ARG A 128 -6.39 2.78 -19.50
N TYR A 129 -5.31 2.01 -19.46
CA TYR A 129 -4.54 1.66 -20.64
C TYR A 129 -5.24 0.61 -21.53
N ALA A 130 -5.99 -0.32 -20.95
CA ALA A 130 -6.82 -1.27 -21.70
C ALA A 130 -7.87 -0.55 -22.57
N THR A 131 -8.53 0.49 -22.04
CA THR A 131 -9.48 1.30 -22.82
C THR A 131 -8.80 2.02 -23.99
N LYS A 132 -7.59 2.57 -23.78
CA LYS A 132 -6.81 3.22 -24.84
C LYS A 132 -6.35 2.21 -25.90
N SER A 133 -5.87 1.05 -25.47
CA SER A 133 -5.37 -0.02 -26.32
C SER A 133 -6.48 -0.61 -27.19
N ALA A 134 -7.67 -0.86 -26.64
CA ALA A 134 -8.83 -1.34 -27.41
C ALA A 134 -9.15 -0.45 -28.62
N THR A 135 -9.08 0.88 -28.43
CA THR A 135 -9.30 1.84 -29.52
C THR A 135 -8.25 1.73 -30.63
N LEU A 136 -6.98 1.49 -30.28
CA LEU A 136 -5.91 1.32 -31.25
C LEU A 136 -5.94 -0.08 -31.91
N GLN A 137 -6.33 -1.11 -31.17
CA GLN A 137 -6.53 -2.46 -31.70
C GLN A 137 -7.66 -2.52 -32.73
N ASP A 138 -8.79 -1.85 -32.47
CA ASP A 138 -9.88 -1.72 -33.44
C ASP A 138 -9.42 -0.99 -34.72
N ARG A 139 -8.57 0.03 -34.58
CA ARG A 139 -7.98 0.74 -35.72
C ARG A 139 -7.01 -0.15 -36.49
N LYS A 140 -6.19 -0.94 -35.78
CA LYS A 140 -5.27 -1.92 -36.37
C LYS A 140 -6.03 -2.94 -37.21
N MET A 141 -7.07 -3.55 -36.66
CA MET A 141 -7.93 -4.51 -37.37
C MET A 141 -8.48 -3.90 -38.66
N ARG A 142 -8.99 -2.66 -38.62
CA ARG A 142 -9.48 -1.96 -39.82
C ARG A 142 -8.39 -1.67 -40.84
N ALA A 143 -7.19 -1.30 -40.39
CA ALA A 143 -6.04 -1.06 -41.26
C ALA A 143 -5.55 -2.36 -41.93
N GLU A 144 -5.48 -3.47 -41.19
CA GLU A 144 -5.14 -4.79 -41.72
C GLU A 144 -6.14 -5.25 -42.79
N GLN A 145 -7.44 -5.05 -42.54
CA GLN A 145 -8.49 -5.33 -43.53
C GLN A 145 -8.33 -4.48 -44.80
N LYS A 146 -7.94 -3.21 -44.66
CA LYS A 146 -7.68 -2.32 -45.80
C LYS A 146 -6.48 -2.78 -46.62
N VAL A 147 -5.36 -3.11 -45.97
CA VAL A 147 -4.16 -3.67 -46.62
C VAL A 147 -4.50 -4.96 -47.37
N ALA A 148 -5.23 -5.88 -46.73
CA ALA A 148 -5.64 -7.14 -47.35
C ALA A 148 -6.54 -6.91 -48.58
N LYS A 149 -7.46 -5.95 -48.51
CA LYS A 149 -8.32 -5.58 -49.64
C LYS A 149 -7.50 -5.03 -50.81
N GLU A 150 -6.63 -4.06 -50.56
CA GLU A 150 -5.82 -3.43 -51.62
C GLU A 150 -4.85 -4.43 -52.28
N LYS A 151 -4.28 -5.37 -51.50
CA LYS A 151 -3.47 -6.49 -52.04
C LYS A 151 -4.30 -7.42 -52.92
N ASN A 152 -5.53 -7.76 -52.52
CA ASN A 152 -6.43 -8.61 -53.30
C ASN A 152 -6.89 -7.91 -54.59
N ASP A 153 -7.20 -6.62 -54.53
CA ASP A 153 -7.58 -5.80 -55.70
C ASP A 153 -6.43 -5.77 -56.71
N TYR A 154 -5.19 -5.53 -56.25
CA TYR A 154 -3.98 -5.60 -57.09
C TYR A 154 -3.76 -6.98 -57.72
N HIS A 155 -3.90 -8.08 -56.95
CA HIS A 155 -3.73 -9.44 -57.47
C HIS A 155 -4.79 -9.83 -58.50
N SER A 156 -6.07 -9.50 -58.26
CA SER A 156 -7.17 -9.79 -59.20
C SER A 156 -7.05 -9.00 -60.51
N GLN A 157 -6.56 -7.77 -60.44
CA GLN A 157 -6.26 -6.93 -61.61
C GLN A 157 -5.03 -7.45 -62.39
N THR A 158 -4.02 -7.98 -61.70
CA THR A 158 -2.85 -8.61 -62.34
C THR A 158 -3.26 -9.91 -63.07
N MET A 159 -4.14 -10.72 -62.48
CA MET A 159 -4.65 -11.95 -63.09
C MET A 159 -5.50 -11.67 -64.34
N SER A 160 -6.32 -10.60 -64.35
CA SER A 160 -7.07 -10.17 -65.54
C SER A 160 -6.21 -9.49 -66.62
N THR A 161 -4.96 -9.14 -66.30
CA THR A 161 -3.98 -8.63 -67.27
C THR A 161 -3.16 -9.76 -67.92
N ALA A 162 -3.22 -10.98 -67.39
CA ALA A 162 -2.48 -12.15 -67.90
C ALA A 162 -3.21 -12.94 -69.02
N VAL A 163 -4.33 -12.43 -69.54
CA VAL A 163 -5.07 -13.04 -70.67
C VAL A 163 -5.15 -12.05 -71.83
N SER A 164 -4.09 -11.92 -72.63
CA SER A 164 -4.15 -11.55 -74.06
C SER A 164 -2.76 -11.31 -74.68
N VAL A 165 -1.97 -12.36 -74.82
CA VAL A 165 -1.03 -12.51 -75.95
C VAL A 165 -1.04 -13.98 -76.36
N GLY A 166 -1.85 -14.35 -77.36
CA GLY A 166 -1.85 -15.73 -77.84
C GLY A 166 -3.11 -16.18 -78.58
N ALA A 167 -3.54 -15.47 -79.62
CA ALA A 167 -4.48 -16.03 -80.60
C ALA A 167 -4.35 -15.31 -81.96
N THR A 168 -3.14 -15.25 -82.52
CA THR A 168 -3.01 -14.95 -83.96
C THR A 168 -1.71 -15.52 -84.49
N ILE A 169 -1.77 -16.78 -84.90
CA ILE A 169 -1.16 -17.35 -86.11
C ILE A 169 -1.54 -18.83 -86.03
N LEU A 170 -2.61 -19.21 -86.74
CA LEU A 170 -2.87 -20.52 -87.36
C LEU A 170 -4.30 -20.46 -87.92
N GLY A 171 -4.42 -19.91 -89.12
CA GLY A 171 -5.71 -19.72 -89.79
C GLY A 171 -5.56 -18.99 -91.10
N ALA A 172 -4.63 -19.44 -91.95
CA ALA A 172 -4.43 -18.90 -93.30
C ALA A 172 -3.85 -19.96 -94.24
N PHE A 173 -4.59 -21.04 -94.45
CA PHE A 173 -4.65 -21.71 -95.74
C PHE A 173 -6.10 -21.56 -96.24
N PHE A 174 -6.26 -21.17 -97.51
CA PHE A 174 -7.47 -20.63 -98.14
C PHE A 174 -7.80 -19.19 -97.68
N GLY A 175 -7.81 -18.15 -98.51
CA GLY A 175 -7.84 -18.06 -99.95
C GLY A 175 -8.72 -16.88 -100.34
N ARG A 176 -8.11 -15.88 -101.00
CA ARG A 176 -8.70 -14.89 -101.91
C ARG A 176 -9.70 -13.83 -101.40
N LYS A 177 -9.26 -12.59 -101.67
CA LYS A 177 -9.95 -11.42 -102.27
C LYS A 177 -10.54 -10.32 -101.37
N LYS A 178 -9.84 -9.18 -101.48
CA LYS A 178 -10.29 -7.80 -101.78
C LYS A 178 -11.17 -7.04 -100.77
N LEU A 179 -10.52 -6.02 -100.19
CA LEU A 179 -10.88 -4.59 -100.17
C LEU A 179 -12.35 -4.20 -99.89
N SER A 180 -12.58 -3.49 -98.79
CA SER A 180 -13.19 -2.16 -98.86
C SER A 180 -12.89 -1.37 -97.59
N ALA A 181 -12.47 -0.12 -97.77
CA ALA A 181 -12.17 0.85 -96.74
C ALA A 181 -13.44 1.63 -96.38
N THR A 182 -13.80 1.67 -95.10
CA THR A 182 -14.63 2.76 -94.55
C THR A 182 -14.24 3.04 -93.09
N THR A 183 -13.38 4.05 -92.94
CA THR A 183 -13.48 5.16 -91.99
C THR A 183 -13.41 4.89 -90.48
N LEU A 184 -12.22 5.22 -89.95
CA LEU A 184 -11.95 5.89 -88.68
C LEU A 184 -13.16 6.39 -87.87
N ASN A 185 -13.24 5.94 -86.62
CA ASN A 185 -13.55 6.82 -85.49
C ASN A 185 -12.69 6.44 -84.28
N LYS A 186 -11.66 7.27 -84.03
CA LYS A 186 -11.07 7.67 -82.74
C LYS A 186 -10.84 6.52 -81.73
N ALA A 187 -9.67 5.89 -81.70
CA ALA A 187 -8.44 6.41 -81.06
C ALA A 187 -8.72 7.20 -79.77
N GLY A 188 -8.53 6.55 -78.61
CA GLY A 188 -8.63 7.24 -77.33
C GLY A 188 -8.54 6.40 -76.06
N THR A 189 -7.82 5.27 -75.98
CA THR A 189 -7.73 4.54 -74.68
C THR A 189 -6.55 3.56 -74.53
N VAL A 190 -5.30 3.97 -74.78
CA VAL A 190 -4.16 3.04 -74.53
C VAL A 190 -3.02 3.61 -73.67
N ILE A 191 -3.04 4.89 -73.30
CA ILE A 191 -1.98 5.47 -72.44
C ILE A 191 -2.30 5.40 -70.93
N ARG A 192 -3.54 5.09 -70.50
CA ARG A 192 -3.89 5.04 -69.06
C ARG A 192 -3.50 3.77 -68.30
N LYS A 193 -3.11 2.67 -68.97
CA LYS A 193 -2.91 1.38 -68.30
C LYS A 193 -1.59 1.28 -67.50
N GLY A 194 -0.57 2.07 -67.83
CA GLY A 194 0.69 2.13 -67.07
C GLY A 194 0.68 3.07 -65.85
N MET A 195 -0.23 4.07 -65.84
CA MET A 195 -0.37 5.01 -64.71
C MET A 195 -1.24 4.44 -63.58
N ARG A 196 -2.06 3.43 -63.89
CA ARG A 196 -3.00 2.81 -62.94
C ARG A 196 -2.33 1.75 -62.06
N THR A 197 -1.37 0.99 -62.61
CA THR A 197 -0.57 0.03 -61.85
C THR A 197 0.43 0.69 -60.89
N THR A 198 0.95 1.87 -61.23
CA THR A 198 1.76 2.69 -60.29
C THR A 198 0.91 3.25 -59.15
N GLN A 199 -0.34 3.61 -59.42
CA GLN A 199 -1.28 4.12 -58.40
C GLN A 199 -1.66 3.02 -57.41
N GLU A 200 -2.00 1.82 -57.90
CA GLU A 200 -2.41 0.68 -57.05
C GLU A 200 -1.27 0.21 -56.12
N ARG A 201 -0.01 0.25 -56.58
CA ARG A 201 1.15 -0.03 -55.73
C ARG A 201 1.37 1.04 -54.67
N SER A 202 1.11 2.32 -55.00
CA SER A 202 1.16 3.42 -54.05
C SER A 202 0.06 3.31 -52.99
N ASP A 203 -1.13 2.84 -53.36
CA ASP A 203 -2.24 2.68 -52.42
C ASP A 203 -1.91 1.61 -51.37
N ILE A 204 -1.41 0.44 -51.80
CA ILE A 204 -0.91 -0.62 -50.87
C ILE A 204 0.15 -0.07 -49.92
N GLN A 205 1.13 0.67 -50.45
CA GLN A 205 2.20 1.24 -49.65
C GLN A 205 1.65 2.21 -48.59
N ASN A 206 0.73 3.10 -48.97
CA ASN A 206 0.11 4.05 -48.04
C ASN A 206 -0.69 3.34 -46.94
N ALA A 207 -1.37 2.22 -47.26
CA ALA A 207 -2.08 1.43 -46.26
C ALA A 207 -1.15 0.65 -45.33
N GLU A 208 -0.03 0.13 -45.83
CA GLU A 208 1.01 -0.50 -45.02
C GLU A 208 1.69 0.52 -44.08
N GLU A 209 2.04 1.71 -44.57
CA GLU A 209 2.56 2.80 -43.74
C GLU A 209 1.55 3.23 -42.64
N SER A 210 0.27 3.27 -42.98
CA SER A 210 -0.80 3.57 -41.99
C SER A 210 -0.90 2.50 -40.91
N LEU A 211 -0.76 1.22 -41.28
CA LEU A 211 -0.73 0.10 -40.33
C LEU A 211 0.50 0.17 -39.43
N GLU A 212 1.66 0.52 -39.99
CA GLU A 212 2.91 0.66 -39.25
C GLU A 212 2.82 1.77 -38.19
N VAL A 213 2.24 2.92 -38.52
CA VAL A 213 2.00 4.00 -37.55
C VAL A 213 1.09 3.53 -36.40
N ILE A 214 0.09 2.69 -36.68
CA ILE A 214 -0.78 2.14 -35.62
C ILE A 214 -0.02 1.14 -34.75
N ASN A 215 0.81 0.28 -35.34
CA ASN A 215 1.67 -0.66 -34.60
C ASN A 215 2.65 0.09 -33.69
N GLN A 216 3.30 1.14 -34.20
CA GLN A 216 4.20 1.98 -33.41
C GLN A 216 3.48 2.61 -32.22
N ARG A 217 2.28 3.18 -32.44
CA ARG A 217 1.47 3.76 -31.34
C ARG A 217 1.05 2.73 -30.30
N LEU A 218 0.80 1.48 -30.69
CA LEU A 218 0.51 0.40 -29.73
C LEU A 218 1.75 0.06 -28.91
N ALA A 219 2.93 -0.03 -29.55
CA ALA A 219 4.20 -0.29 -28.87
C ALA A 219 4.57 0.84 -27.89
N ASP A 220 4.42 2.10 -28.32
CA ASP A 220 4.66 3.27 -27.48
C ASP A 220 3.74 3.26 -26.25
N LEU A 221 2.44 2.95 -26.44
CA LEU A 221 1.47 2.87 -25.35
C LEU A 221 1.81 1.74 -24.35
N GLU A 222 2.28 0.60 -24.83
CA GLU A 222 2.73 -0.50 -23.98
C GLU A 222 4.01 -0.13 -23.20
N GLN A 223 4.94 0.57 -23.85
CA GLN A 223 6.14 1.08 -23.19
C GLN A 223 5.80 2.11 -22.11
N GLU A 224 4.88 3.04 -22.38
CA GLU A 224 4.39 4.01 -21.40
C GLU A 224 3.76 3.32 -20.18
N LEU A 225 2.92 2.31 -20.40
CA LEU A 225 2.33 1.51 -19.33
C LEU A 225 3.40 0.86 -18.46
N ASN A 226 4.38 0.19 -19.07
CA ASN A 226 5.45 -0.49 -18.35
C ASN A 226 6.30 0.50 -17.54
N GLN A 227 6.58 1.69 -18.10
CA GLN A 227 7.30 2.75 -17.38
C GLN A 227 6.51 3.34 -16.22
N GLU A 228 5.18 3.46 -16.34
CA GLU A 228 4.33 3.91 -15.24
C GLU A 228 4.20 2.84 -14.14
N ILE A 229 4.06 1.56 -14.50
CA ILE A 229 4.06 0.45 -13.54
C ILE A 229 5.39 0.41 -12.77
N ALA A 230 6.52 0.45 -13.48
CA ALA A 230 7.84 0.46 -12.86
C ALA A 230 8.00 1.63 -11.86
N ARG A 231 7.51 2.83 -12.22
CA ARG A 231 7.52 4.00 -11.32
C ARG A 231 6.67 3.81 -10.06
N ILE A 232 5.58 3.04 -10.14
CA ILE A 232 4.73 2.70 -8.98
C ILE A 232 5.41 1.63 -8.11
N GLU A 233 6.10 0.67 -8.72
CA GLU A 233 6.84 -0.39 -8.01
C GLU A 233 8.10 0.14 -7.31
N GLU A 234 8.78 1.12 -7.92
CA GLU A 234 9.99 1.76 -7.38
C GLU A 234 9.70 2.65 -6.16
N GLN A 235 8.43 2.91 -5.83
CA GLN A 235 8.05 3.60 -4.60
C GLN A 235 8.39 2.74 -3.37
N THR A 236 9.58 3.05 -2.82
CA THR A 236 10.19 2.74 -1.51
C THR A 236 9.58 1.62 -0.67
N ASP A 237 10.44 0.68 -0.25
CA ASP A 237 10.11 -0.38 0.71
C ASP A 237 9.35 0.16 1.94
N PRO A 238 8.09 -0.25 2.16
CA PRO A 238 7.31 0.16 3.32
C PRO A 238 7.98 -0.15 4.66
N MET A 239 8.85 -1.17 4.72
CA MET A 239 9.58 -1.52 5.95
C MET A 239 10.63 -0.49 6.32
N GLN A 240 11.19 0.23 5.35
CA GLN A 240 12.25 1.21 5.57
C GLN A 240 11.75 2.65 5.66
N GLN A 241 10.43 2.86 5.57
CA GLN A 241 9.87 4.20 5.71
C GLN A 241 10.13 4.74 7.12
N PRO A 242 10.55 6.02 7.24
CA PRO A 242 10.71 6.66 8.53
C PRO A 242 9.34 6.78 9.21
N LEU A 243 9.30 6.43 10.49
CA LEU A 243 8.12 6.61 11.33
C LEU A 243 8.38 7.80 12.25
N GLU A 244 7.39 8.66 12.39
CA GLU A 244 7.41 9.72 13.39
C GLU A 244 6.86 9.17 14.71
N VAL A 245 7.51 9.52 15.82
CA VAL A 245 7.04 9.15 17.16
C VAL A 245 6.34 10.35 17.78
N VAL A 246 5.04 10.18 18.07
CA VAL A 246 4.22 11.19 18.74
C VAL A 246 3.96 10.73 20.17
N ALA A 247 4.45 11.49 21.14
CA ALA A 247 4.24 11.21 22.55
C ALA A 247 2.98 11.93 23.06
N MET A 248 1.98 11.14 23.46
CA MET A 248 0.76 11.61 24.11
C MET A 248 0.96 11.59 25.63
N ARG A 249 0.67 12.70 26.30
CA ARG A 249 0.68 12.80 27.76
C ARG A 249 -0.75 12.97 28.27
N PRO A 250 -1.11 12.32 29.39
CA PRO A 250 -2.45 12.46 29.95
C PRO A 250 -2.59 13.86 30.56
N LYS A 251 -3.81 14.38 30.62
CA LYS A 251 -4.13 15.52 31.47
C LYS A 251 -4.40 15.04 32.88
N LYS A 252 -4.37 15.94 33.86
CA LYS A 252 -4.71 15.59 35.25
C LYS A 252 -6.12 14.99 35.41
N GLY A 253 -7.07 15.43 34.60
CA GLY A 253 -8.44 14.88 34.60
C GLY A 253 -8.55 13.48 33.99
N ASP A 254 -7.53 13.03 33.26
CA ASP A 254 -7.50 11.72 32.61
C ASP A 254 -6.92 10.62 33.52
N ILE A 255 -6.52 10.99 34.75
CA ILE A 255 -5.90 10.10 35.72
C ILE A 255 -6.91 9.84 36.84
N ASN A 256 -7.38 8.61 36.93
CA ASN A 256 -8.26 8.17 37.99
C ASN A 256 -7.49 7.26 38.96
N VAL A 257 -7.12 7.80 40.13
CA VAL A 257 -6.50 6.99 41.20
C VAL A 257 -7.59 6.14 41.84
N ARG A 258 -7.49 4.83 41.64
CA ARG A 258 -8.43 3.84 42.18
C ARG A 258 -8.12 3.47 43.62
N LEU A 259 -6.85 3.24 43.90
CA LEU A 259 -6.39 2.78 45.19
C LEU A 259 -5.05 3.41 45.54
N THR A 260 -4.92 3.86 46.78
CA THR A 260 -3.62 4.13 47.38
C THR A 260 -3.62 3.53 48.77
N ALA A 261 -2.84 2.47 48.95
CA ALA A 261 -2.91 1.63 50.13
C ALA A 261 -1.52 1.28 50.66
N LEU A 262 -1.44 1.09 51.97
CA LEU A 262 -0.30 0.42 52.59
C LEU A 262 -0.47 -1.08 52.35
N ILE A 263 0.58 -1.70 51.81
CA ILE A 263 0.65 -3.15 51.62
C ILE A 263 1.94 -3.66 52.25
N TRP A 264 1.91 -4.92 52.67
CA TRP A 264 3.12 -5.70 52.90
C TRP A 264 3.31 -6.65 51.74
N LEU A 265 4.53 -6.69 51.23
CA LEU A 265 4.92 -7.62 50.19
C LEU A 265 5.52 -8.86 50.85
N PRO A 266 5.10 -10.07 50.46
CA PRO A 266 5.62 -11.28 51.05
C PRO A 266 7.03 -11.56 50.51
N TYR A 267 7.93 -11.96 51.40
CA TYR A 267 9.30 -12.34 51.05
C TYR A 267 9.62 -13.65 51.75
N TRP A 268 10.22 -14.59 51.03
CA TRP A 268 10.88 -15.72 51.66
C TRP A 268 12.14 -15.22 52.35
N GLN A 269 12.24 -15.49 53.64
CA GLN A 269 13.48 -15.27 54.39
C GLN A 269 14.20 -16.62 54.51
N THR A 270 15.36 -16.73 53.86
CA THR A 270 16.20 -17.92 54.00
C THR A 270 16.90 -17.93 55.36
N ASN A 271 17.40 -19.09 55.79
CA ASN A 271 18.13 -19.24 57.06
C ASN A 271 19.35 -18.31 57.17
N ASP A 272 19.92 -17.92 56.04
CA ASP A 272 21.06 -16.99 55.95
C ASP A 272 20.63 -15.51 56.01
N GLY A 273 19.34 -15.23 56.20
CA GLY A 273 18.78 -13.88 56.31
C GLY A 273 18.55 -13.16 54.97
N LYS A 274 18.79 -13.83 53.82
CA LYS A 274 18.45 -13.26 52.51
C LYS A 274 16.93 -13.24 52.33
N ARG A 275 16.44 -12.19 51.67
CA ARG A 275 15.03 -12.02 51.33
C ARG A 275 14.84 -12.12 49.84
N GLU A 276 14.00 -13.04 49.41
CA GLU A 276 13.61 -13.23 48.02
C GLU A 276 12.11 -12.92 47.88
N PRO A 277 11.70 -12.09 46.92
CA PRO A 277 10.28 -11.84 46.68
C PRO A 277 9.52 -13.17 46.54
N SER A 278 8.40 -13.30 47.24
CA SER A 278 7.49 -14.44 47.09
C SER A 278 6.14 -14.01 46.48
N TYR A 279 6.09 -12.78 45.95
CA TYR A 279 5.02 -12.27 45.10
C TYR A 279 5.55 -12.27 43.67
N LEU A 280 4.73 -12.79 42.77
CA LEU A 280 5.08 -13.27 41.42
C LEU A 280 5.77 -14.64 41.37
#